data_AF-A0A0F2MCT0-F1
#
_entry.id   AF-A0A0F2MCT0-F1
#
_cell.length_a   1.000
_cell.length_b   1.000
_cell.length_c   1.000
_cell.angle_alpha   90.00
_cell.angle_beta   90.00
_cell.angle_gamma   90.00
#
_symmetry.space_group_name_H-M   'P 1'
#
loop_
_entity.id
_entity.type
_entity.pdbx_description
1 polymer ?
#
loop_
_entity_poly.entity_id
_entity_poly.type
_entity_poly.pdbx_seq_one_letter_code
_entity_poly.pdbx_strand_id
1 'polypeptide(L)'
;MKCKLTDVLLPLGSNFRLFDNAMSVWIHDLQTPLTLTHLCLLHVPSGLGAKAMPTSTPTPTCPQGPSSYEIVASRRKCPSDISVHEFEALQRLQSGTSCRWPTMAVELGCSNLNFGKEDVSMLFVGLAHQAGPLLPASGELTTAPVSHKDALGVVHGFFLDDNFRNCVLCEIEKRLFGIGSNEGPYSARALFYVTPV
;
A
#
# COMPACT_ATOMS: atom_id res chain seq x y z
N MET A 1 -14.33 51.21 6.90
CA MET A 1 -14.94 50.85 5.61
C MET A 1 -14.78 49.34 5.44
N LYS A 2 -15.85 48.56 5.39
CA LYS A 2 -15.79 47.09 5.23
C LYS A 2 -16.02 46.76 3.76
N CYS A 3 -15.02 46.21 3.10
CA CYS A 3 -15.06 45.77 1.70
C CYS A 3 -15.44 44.28 1.67
N LYS A 4 -16.33 43.85 0.76
CA LYS A 4 -16.68 42.44 0.61
C LYS A 4 -15.65 41.75 -0.29
N LEU A 5 -15.41 40.45 -0.08
CA LEU A 5 -14.43 39.67 -0.86
C LEU A 5 -14.68 39.75 -2.38
N THR A 6 -15.94 39.82 -2.77
CA THR A 6 -16.39 39.97 -4.17
C THR A 6 -16.00 41.31 -4.80
N ASP A 7 -15.75 42.33 -3.99
CA ASP A 7 -15.31 43.65 -4.45
C ASP A 7 -13.80 43.69 -4.73
N VAL A 8 -13.06 42.64 -4.30
CA VAL A 8 -11.62 42.46 -4.52
C VAL A 8 -11.36 41.40 -5.59
N LEU A 9 -12.13 40.30 -5.60
CA LEU A 9 -12.00 39.21 -6.57
C LEU A 9 -12.89 39.47 -7.79
N LEU A 10 -12.37 40.24 -8.76
CA LEU A 10 -13.04 40.48 -10.04
C LEU A 10 -13.01 39.23 -10.94
N PRO A 11 -14.05 38.96 -11.75
CA PRO A 11 -14.17 37.76 -12.60
C PRO A 11 -13.20 37.72 -13.81
N LEU A 12 -12.18 38.59 -13.84
CA LEU A 12 -11.23 38.74 -14.94
C LEU A 12 -9.89 38.03 -14.66
N GLY A 13 -9.84 37.13 -13.68
CA GLY A 13 -8.66 36.33 -13.41
C GLY A 13 -8.36 35.36 -14.55
N SER A 14 -7.13 35.37 -15.05
CA SER A 14 -6.65 34.37 -16.03
C SER A 14 -6.75 32.96 -15.45
N ASN A 15 -7.37 32.05 -16.20
CA ASN A 15 -7.44 30.64 -15.83
C ASN A 15 -6.21 29.91 -16.37
N PHE A 16 -5.19 29.71 -15.52
CA PHE A 16 -3.99 28.99 -15.90
C PHE A 16 -4.25 27.49 -15.99
N ARG A 17 -3.80 26.86 -17.06
CA ARG A 17 -3.85 25.41 -17.26
C ARG A 17 -2.46 24.88 -17.55
N LEU A 18 -2.23 23.62 -17.18
CA LEU A 18 -0.98 22.92 -17.47
C LEU A 18 -0.99 22.44 -18.93
N PHE A 19 0.07 22.78 -19.64
CA PHE A 19 0.37 22.31 -21.00
C PHE A 19 1.65 21.47 -20.96
N ASP A 20 1.60 20.27 -21.53
CA ASP A 20 2.77 19.44 -21.71
C ASP A 20 3.43 19.78 -23.05
N ASN A 21 4.60 20.42 -23.00
CA ASN A 21 5.36 20.79 -24.19
C ASN A 21 5.91 19.57 -24.96
N ALA A 22 6.25 18.48 -24.26
CA ALA A 22 6.83 17.29 -24.90
C ALA A 22 5.77 16.52 -25.69
N MET A 23 4.55 16.43 -25.16
CA MET A 23 3.42 15.77 -25.81
C MET A 23 2.57 16.71 -26.66
N SER A 24 2.83 18.03 -26.60
CA SER A 24 2.04 19.07 -27.26
C SER A 24 0.53 18.96 -26.96
N VAL A 25 0.20 18.62 -25.72
CA VAL A 25 -1.18 18.37 -25.27
C VAL A 25 -1.45 19.12 -23.98
N TRP A 26 -2.67 19.62 -23.81
CA TRP A 26 -3.08 20.13 -22.52
C TRP A 26 -3.43 18.98 -21.59
N ILE A 27 -3.10 19.09 -20.30
CA ILE A 27 -3.41 18.05 -19.31
C ILE A 27 -4.93 17.77 -19.24
N HIS A 28 -5.77 18.76 -19.51
CA HIS A 28 -7.23 18.60 -19.54
C HIS A 28 -7.76 17.80 -20.74
N ASP A 29 -6.97 17.66 -21.81
CA ASP A 29 -7.35 16.92 -23.03
C ASP A 29 -6.93 15.44 -22.97
N LEU A 30 -6.24 15.03 -21.90
CA LEU A 30 -5.85 13.63 -21.71
C LEU A 30 -7.09 12.76 -21.50
N GLN A 31 -7.26 11.75 -22.36
CA GLN A 31 -8.37 10.79 -22.28
C GLN A 31 -8.28 9.86 -21.06
N THR A 32 -7.08 9.71 -20.50
CA THR A 32 -6.81 8.88 -19.32
C THR A 32 -6.37 9.77 -18.16
N PRO A 33 -6.78 9.47 -16.92
CA PRO A 33 -6.30 10.18 -15.75
C PRO A 33 -4.78 10.04 -15.64
N LEU A 34 -4.11 11.11 -15.24
CA LEU A 34 -2.67 11.11 -15.03
C LEU A 34 -2.37 10.26 -13.79
N THR A 35 -1.54 9.22 -13.95
CA THR A 35 -1.22 8.28 -12.85
C THR A 35 0.27 8.26 -12.57
N LEU A 36 0.63 8.39 -11.29
CA LEU A 36 1.99 8.12 -10.80
C LEU A 36 2.17 6.66 -10.36
N THR A 37 1.21 5.78 -10.63
CA THR A 37 1.24 4.37 -10.22
C THR A 37 2.49 3.64 -10.70
N HIS A 38 3.02 4.02 -11.87
CA HIS A 38 4.26 3.46 -12.42
C HIS A 38 5.51 3.77 -11.57
N LEU A 39 5.46 4.79 -10.71
CA LEU A 39 6.53 5.10 -9.74
C LEU A 39 6.31 4.40 -8.40
N CYS A 40 5.10 3.92 -8.13
CA CYS A 40 4.70 3.30 -6.86
C CYS A 40 4.46 1.79 -7.01
N LEU A 41 5.22 1.13 -7.87
CA LEU A 41 5.10 -0.30 -8.11
C LEU A 41 5.42 -1.08 -6.82
N LEU A 42 4.61 -2.08 -6.53
CA LEU A 42 4.90 -3.02 -5.46
C LEU A 42 6.05 -3.93 -5.86
N HIS A 43 6.96 -4.18 -4.93
CA HIS A 43 7.94 -5.24 -5.07
C HIS A 43 7.22 -6.58 -5.22
N VAL A 44 7.60 -7.36 -6.23
CA VAL A 44 7.10 -8.73 -6.40
C VAL A 44 8.17 -9.68 -5.86
N PRO A 45 7.91 -10.40 -4.75
CA PRO A 45 8.87 -11.35 -4.21
C PRO A 45 9.26 -12.40 -5.25
N SER A 46 10.55 -12.71 -5.32
CA SER A 46 11.10 -13.73 -6.22
C SER A 46 10.34 -15.07 -6.12
N GLY A 47 9.97 -15.46 -4.90
CA GLY A 47 9.25 -16.72 -4.63
C GLY A 47 7.84 -16.82 -5.24
N LEU A 48 7.19 -15.72 -5.63
CA LEU A 48 5.88 -15.84 -6.31
C LEU A 48 6.03 -16.33 -7.75
N GLY A 49 7.17 -16.07 -8.39
CA GLY A 49 7.38 -16.30 -9.81
C GLY A 49 6.43 -15.49 -10.71
N ALA A 50 6.87 -15.20 -11.93
CA ALA A 50 6.08 -14.42 -12.90
C ALA A 50 4.73 -15.06 -13.30
N LYS A 51 4.50 -16.34 -12.96
CA LYS A 51 3.29 -17.11 -13.31
C LYS A 51 2.18 -17.06 -12.26
N ALA A 52 2.49 -16.71 -11.01
CA ALA A 52 1.48 -16.64 -9.95
C ALA A 52 0.81 -15.27 -9.86
N MET A 53 1.40 -14.25 -10.50
CA MET A 53 0.77 -12.93 -10.60
C MET A 53 0.12 -12.72 -11.96
N PRO A 54 -1.15 -12.29 -12.01
CA PRO A 54 -1.63 -11.61 -13.20
C PRO A 54 -0.74 -10.39 -13.38
N THR A 55 -0.04 -10.31 -14.52
CA THR A 55 0.73 -9.14 -14.92
C THR A 55 -0.17 -7.93 -14.76
N SER A 56 0.15 -7.07 -13.80
CA SER A 56 -0.67 -5.92 -13.43
C SER A 56 -0.78 -5.01 -14.65
N THR A 57 -1.90 -5.10 -15.36
CA THR A 57 -2.30 -4.04 -16.26
C THR A 57 -2.41 -2.76 -15.44
N PRO A 58 -1.93 -1.61 -15.94
CA PRO A 58 -1.99 -0.35 -15.22
C PRO A 58 -3.44 0.17 -15.16
N THR A 59 -4.27 -0.39 -14.27
CA THR A 59 -5.62 0.12 -13.92
C THR A 59 -6.09 -0.44 -12.57
N PRO A 60 -7.01 0.25 -11.88
CA PRO A 60 -6.81 1.51 -11.17
C PRO A 60 -5.99 1.29 -9.87
N THR A 61 -5.76 2.37 -9.12
CA THR A 61 -4.99 2.60 -7.87
C THR A 61 -4.86 1.47 -6.84
N CYS A 62 -5.62 0.37 -6.92
CA CYS A 62 -5.35 -0.85 -6.18
C CYS A 62 -5.85 -2.11 -6.92
N PRO A 63 -4.97 -2.93 -7.52
CA PRO A 63 -5.38 -4.18 -8.14
C PRO A 63 -5.98 -5.11 -7.08
N GLN A 64 -7.11 -5.73 -7.40
CA GLN A 64 -7.67 -6.80 -6.57
C GLN A 64 -6.76 -8.02 -6.73
N GLY A 65 -6.07 -8.41 -5.67
CA GLY A 65 -5.27 -9.63 -5.67
C GLY A 65 -6.11 -10.90 -5.76
N PRO A 66 -5.45 -12.07 -5.76
CA PRO A 66 -6.11 -13.35 -5.90
C PRO A 66 -7.08 -13.59 -4.74
N SER A 67 -8.24 -14.17 -5.04
CA SER A 67 -9.18 -14.67 -4.04
C SER A 67 -8.62 -15.87 -3.29
N SER A 68 -9.16 -16.18 -2.11
CA SER A 68 -8.77 -17.35 -1.32
C SER A 68 -8.85 -18.67 -2.11
N TYR A 69 -9.86 -18.81 -2.97
CA TYR A 69 -10.01 -19.97 -3.85
C TYR A 69 -8.92 -20.04 -4.92
N GLU A 70 -8.58 -18.91 -5.54
CA GLU A 70 -7.50 -18.84 -6.53
C GLU A 70 -6.14 -19.17 -5.90
N ILE A 71 -5.89 -18.73 -4.67
CA ILE A 71 -4.67 -19.04 -3.92
C ILE A 71 -4.55 -20.55 -3.67
N VAL A 72 -5.64 -21.20 -3.24
CA VAL A 72 -5.63 -22.65 -3.01
C VAL A 72 -5.51 -23.42 -4.33
N ALA A 73 -6.20 -22.97 -5.38
CA ALA A 73 -6.12 -23.59 -6.71
C ALA A 73 -4.72 -23.44 -7.35
N SER A 74 -4.01 -22.35 -7.04
CA SER A 74 -2.66 -22.08 -7.55
C SER A 74 -1.56 -22.87 -6.83
N ARG A 75 -1.87 -23.61 -5.74
CA ARG A 75 -0.90 -24.42 -4.97
C ARG A 75 -0.02 -25.33 -5.85
N ARG A 76 -0.57 -25.89 -6.93
CA ARG A 76 0.18 -26.73 -7.89
C ARG A 76 1.22 -25.97 -8.72
N LYS A 77 1.11 -24.64 -8.77
CA LYS A 77 2.05 -23.73 -9.45
C LYS A 77 3.16 -23.24 -8.52
N CYS A 78 3.18 -23.68 -7.26
CA CYS A 78 4.22 -23.33 -6.29
C CYS A 78 5.61 -23.71 -6.85
N PRO A 79 6.56 -22.77 -6.89
CA PRO A 79 7.95 -23.08 -7.22
C PRO A 79 8.57 -24.08 -6.21
N SER A 80 9.60 -24.80 -6.63
CA SER A 80 10.27 -25.82 -5.79
C SER A 80 11.18 -25.22 -4.71
N ASP A 81 11.52 -23.95 -4.86
CA ASP A 81 12.46 -23.16 -4.07
C ASP A 81 11.82 -22.53 -2.82
N ILE A 82 10.50 -22.57 -2.70
CA ILE A 82 9.77 -22.09 -1.52
C ILE A 82 8.76 -23.12 -1.02
N SER A 83 8.38 -23.01 0.25
CA SER A 83 7.33 -23.87 0.79
C SER A 83 5.95 -23.45 0.26
N VAL A 84 5.04 -24.40 0.17
CA VAL A 84 3.63 -24.12 -0.18
C VAL A 84 2.99 -23.11 0.78
N HIS A 85 3.32 -23.18 2.07
CA HIS A 85 2.80 -22.24 3.07
C HIS A 85 3.30 -20.82 2.84
N GLU A 86 4.59 -20.66 2.54
CA GLU A 86 5.20 -19.37 2.18
C GLU A 86 4.58 -18.83 0.87
N PHE A 87 4.43 -19.68 -0.15
CA PHE A 87 3.83 -19.30 -1.43
C PHE A 87 2.39 -18.80 -1.28
N GLU A 88 1.58 -19.48 -0.48
CA GLU A 88 0.21 -19.05 -0.23
C GLU A 88 0.14 -17.78 0.63
N ALA A 89 0.98 -17.67 1.65
CA ALA A 89 1.05 -16.48 2.50
C ALA A 89 1.41 -15.22 1.68
N LEU A 90 2.39 -15.34 0.76
CA LEU A 90 2.76 -14.24 -0.14
C LEU A 90 1.63 -13.85 -1.11
N GLN A 91 0.81 -14.80 -1.57
CA GLN A 91 -0.38 -14.48 -2.37
C GLN A 91 -1.50 -13.87 -1.52
N ARG A 92 -1.69 -14.34 -0.28
CA ARG A 92 -2.67 -13.78 0.66
C ARG A 92 -2.35 -12.32 0.97
N LEU A 93 -1.09 -11.96 1.18
CA LEU A 93 -0.67 -10.57 1.38
C LEU A 93 -1.11 -9.63 0.24
N GLN A 94 -1.19 -10.16 -0.98
CA GLN A 94 -1.58 -9.38 -2.15
C GLN A 94 -3.09 -9.29 -2.35
N SER A 95 -3.89 -9.95 -1.51
CA SER A 95 -5.36 -9.95 -1.57
C SER A 95 -5.96 -8.54 -1.44
N GLY A 96 -7.27 -8.47 -1.68
CA GLY A 96 -8.05 -7.22 -1.73
C GLY A 96 -7.80 -6.25 -0.57
N THR A 97 -8.01 -4.97 -0.86
CA THR A 97 -7.73 -3.84 0.04
C THR A 97 -8.39 -3.96 1.41
N SER A 98 -9.64 -4.44 1.47
CA SER A 98 -10.41 -4.58 2.69
C SER A 98 -9.94 -5.72 3.60
N CYS A 99 -9.03 -6.59 3.16
CA CYS A 99 -8.53 -7.70 3.97
C CYS A 99 -7.03 -7.58 4.26
N ARG A 100 -6.39 -6.50 3.82
CA ARG A 100 -4.93 -6.36 3.83
C ARG A 100 -4.34 -6.38 5.23
N TRP A 101 -4.74 -5.44 6.10
CA TRP A 101 -4.25 -5.38 7.46
C TRP A 101 -4.60 -6.61 8.31
N PRO A 102 -5.84 -7.15 8.25
CA PRO A 102 -6.14 -8.43 8.89
C PRO A 102 -5.21 -9.56 8.44
N THR A 103 -4.93 -9.67 7.14
CA THR A 103 -4.02 -10.69 6.61
C THR A 103 -2.59 -10.46 7.08
N MET A 104 -2.12 -9.21 7.05
CA MET A 104 -0.79 -8.84 7.55
C MET A 104 -0.64 -9.14 9.04
N ALA A 105 -1.66 -8.88 9.85
CA ALA A 105 -1.67 -9.21 11.28
C ALA A 105 -1.56 -10.72 11.52
N VAL A 106 -2.30 -11.53 10.75
CA VAL A 106 -2.22 -12.99 10.82
C VAL A 106 -0.81 -13.48 10.45
N GLU A 107 -0.23 -12.97 9.35
CA GLU A 107 1.10 -13.39 8.91
C GLU A 107 2.23 -12.89 9.84
N LEU A 108 2.04 -11.79 10.57
CA LEU A 108 2.96 -11.36 11.64
C LEU A 108 2.96 -12.32 12.83
N GLY A 109 1.79 -12.83 13.21
CA GLY A 109 1.65 -13.82 14.28
C GLY A 109 1.98 -15.25 13.86
N CYS A 110 2.05 -15.53 12.55
CA CYS A 110 2.37 -16.84 12.00
C CYS A 110 3.85 -16.97 11.61
N SER A 111 4.32 -18.21 11.46
CA SER A 111 5.68 -18.53 10.99
C SER A 111 5.75 -18.86 9.50
N ASN A 112 4.69 -18.57 8.72
CA ASN A 112 4.66 -18.86 7.28
C ASN A 112 5.61 -17.98 6.48
N LEU A 113 5.86 -16.75 6.96
CA LEU A 113 6.73 -15.78 6.31
C LEU A 113 8.03 -15.58 7.07
N ASN A 114 9.13 -15.61 6.32
CA ASN A 114 10.45 -15.28 6.83
C ASN A 114 10.75 -13.79 6.56
N PHE A 115 10.50 -12.93 7.55
CA PHE A 115 10.83 -11.50 7.50
C PHE A 115 12.33 -11.20 7.55
N GLY A 116 13.18 -12.21 7.75
CA GLY A 116 14.63 -12.08 7.52
C GLY A 116 15.00 -12.02 6.03
N LYS A 117 14.10 -12.43 5.13
CA LYS A 117 14.29 -12.26 3.69
C LYS A 117 13.90 -10.84 3.30
N GLU A 118 14.83 -10.12 2.66
CA GLU A 118 14.63 -8.75 2.18
C GLU A 118 13.37 -8.63 1.30
N ASP A 119 13.17 -9.56 0.37
CA ASP A 119 12.01 -9.59 -0.53
C ASP A 119 10.66 -9.59 0.21
N VAL A 120 10.57 -10.36 1.29
CA VAL A 120 9.33 -10.49 2.08
C VAL A 120 9.07 -9.22 2.86
N SER A 121 10.12 -8.66 3.48
CA SER A 121 10.03 -7.42 4.24
C SER A 121 9.73 -6.21 3.36
N MET A 122 10.33 -6.14 2.16
CA MET A 122 10.06 -5.07 1.20
C MET A 122 8.62 -5.11 0.69
N LEU A 123 8.10 -6.30 0.37
CA LEU A 123 6.68 -6.46 0.02
C LEU A 123 5.78 -6.01 1.19
N PHE A 124 6.07 -6.47 2.40
CA PHE A 124 5.25 -6.17 3.57
C PHE A 124 5.20 -4.66 3.87
N VAL A 125 6.35 -3.98 3.85
CA VAL A 125 6.44 -2.52 4.03
C VAL A 125 5.76 -1.78 2.88
N GLY A 126 5.97 -2.22 1.63
CA GLY A 126 5.30 -1.64 0.47
C GLY A 126 3.78 -1.72 0.57
N LEU A 127 3.24 -2.85 1.01
CA LEU A 127 1.81 -3.03 1.28
C LEU A 127 1.32 -2.17 2.45
N ALA A 128 2.13 -2.01 3.51
CA ALA A 128 1.83 -1.15 4.65
C ALA A 128 1.74 0.33 4.27
N HIS A 129 2.44 0.78 3.21
CA HIS A 129 2.36 2.17 2.74
C HIS A 129 1.15 2.45 1.83
N GLN A 130 0.43 1.42 1.38
CA GLN A 130 -0.70 1.59 0.48
C GLN A 130 -2.01 1.82 1.24
N ALA A 131 -2.42 3.09 1.34
CA ALA A 131 -3.69 3.48 1.94
C ALA A 131 -4.94 3.03 1.15
N GLY A 132 -4.76 2.74 -0.14
CA GLY A 132 -5.88 2.45 -1.04
C GLY A 132 -6.73 3.69 -1.35
N PRO A 133 -7.84 3.52 -2.11
CA PRO A 133 -8.71 4.64 -2.44
C PRO A 133 -9.33 5.25 -1.18
N LEU A 134 -9.52 6.57 -1.20
CA LEU A 134 -10.30 7.25 -0.18
C LEU A 134 -11.76 6.76 -0.26
N LEU A 135 -12.40 6.54 0.89
CA LEU A 135 -13.84 6.32 0.94
C LEU A 135 -14.50 7.70 0.79
N PRO A 136 -15.14 8.02 -0.34
CA PRO A 136 -15.87 9.27 -0.43
C PRO A 136 -17.11 9.18 0.46
N ALA A 137 -17.30 10.16 1.34
CA ALA A 137 -18.64 10.46 1.85
C ALA A 137 -19.42 11.03 0.65
N SER A 138 -20.09 10.16 -0.12
CA SER A 138 -20.74 10.44 -1.41
C SER A 138 -19.77 10.78 -2.57
N GLY A 139 -19.89 10.10 -3.71
CA GLY A 139 -18.94 10.10 -4.83
C GLY A 139 -18.79 11.40 -5.65
N GLU A 140 -18.79 12.56 -4.99
CA GLU A 140 -18.39 13.83 -5.59
C GLU A 140 -16.92 14.15 -5.26
N LEU A 141 -16.24 14.78 -6.21
CA LEU A 141 -14.90 15.34 -6.01
C LEU A 141 -15.01 16.50 -5.00
N THR A 142 -14.96 16.19 -3.71
CA THR A 142 -14.98 17.23 -2.68
C THR A 142 -13.63 17.95 -2.66
N THR A 143 -13.62 19.21 -3.07
CA THR A 143 -12.49 20.14 -2.88
C THR A 143 -12.35 20.61 -1.43
N ALA A 144 -13.21 20.13 -0.53
CA ALA A 144 -13.12 20.39 0.90
C ALA A 144 -11.89 19.65 1.48
N PRO A 145 -11.14 20.28 2.40
CA PRO A 145 -10.04 19.63 3.08
C PRO A 145 -10.58 18.41 3.84
N VAL A 146 -10.19 17.23 3.38
CA VAL A 146 -10.50 15.97 4.06
C VAL A 146 -9.77 15.99 5.40
N SER A 147 -10.50 15.76 6.49
CA SER A 147 -9.89 15.64 7.82
C SER A 147 -8.85 14.52 7.79
N HIS A 148 -7.72 14.68 8.47
CA HIS A 148 -6.66 13.66 8.50
C HIS A 148 -7.17 12.28 8.99
N LYS A 149 -8.25 12.24 9.77
CA LYS A 149 -8.90 10.99 10.19
C LYS A 149 -9.67 10.31 9.06
N ASP A 150 -10.19 11.08 8.11
CA ASP A 150 -10.91 10.59 6.93
C ASP A 150 -9.95 10.28 5.77
N ALA A 151 -8.65 10.62 5.92
CA ALA A 151 -7.59 10.43 4.93
C ALA A 151 -6.98 9.01 4.93
N LEU A 152 -7.40 8.11 5.83
CA LEU A 152 -6.79 6.78 6.02
C LEU A 152 -6.97 5.84 4.81
N GLY A 153 -7.92 6.14 3.91
CA GLY A 153 -8.22 5.26 2.79
C GLY A 153 -8.81 3.91 3.25
N VAL A 154 -9.28 3.12 2.28
CA VAL A 154 -10.00 1.87 2.59
C VAL A 154 -9.11 0.82 3.27
N VAL A 155 -7.79 0.88 3.07
CA VAL A 155 -6.85 -0.07 3.68
C VAL A 155 -6.60 0.27 5.14
N HIS A 156 -6.28 1.52 5.50
CA HIS A 156 -5.98 1.88 6.89
C HIS A 156 -7.22 2.15 7.74
N GLY A 157 -8.43 2.06 7.18
CA GLY A 157 -9.68 2.19 7.93
C GLY A 157 -9.78 1.28 9.16
N PHE A 158 -9.12 0.12 9.15
CA PHE A 158 -9.04 -0.78 10.32
C PHE A 158 -8.39 -0.14 11.55
N PHE A 159 -7.52 0.85 11.38
CA PHE A 159 -6.90 1.56 12.50
C PHE A 159 -7.82 2.58 13.16
N LEU A 160 -9.07 2.71 12.73
CA LEU A 160 -10.09 3.39 13.50
C LEU A 160 -10.54 2.55 14.71
N ASP A 161 -10.35 1.22 14.68
CA ASP A 161 -10.61 0.33 15.80
C ASP A 161 -9.37 0.21 16.71
N ASP A 162 -9.51 0.64 17.97
CA ASP A 162 -8.45 0.57 18.98
C ASP A 162 -8.03 -0.87 19.31
N ASN A 163 -8.95 -1.83 19.28
CA ASN A 163 -8.62 -3.23 19.55
C ASN A 163 -7.71 -3.79 18.46
N PHE A 164 -8.05 -3.50 17.20
CA PHE A 164 -7.23 -3.90 16.07
C PHE A 164 -5.85 -3.25 16.11
N ARG A 165 -5.78 -1.94 16.38
CA ARG A 165 -4.53 -1.18 16.52
C ARG A 165 -3.61 -1.81 17.57
N ASN A 166 -4.14 -2.07 18.76
CA ASN A 166 -3.38 -2.66 19.87
C ASN A 166 -2.93 -4.09 19.57
N CYS A 167 -3.77 -4.88 18.89
CA CYS A 167 -3.42 -6.23 18.46
C CYS A 167 -2.24 -6.24 17.48
N VAL A 168 -2.27 -5.39 16.45
CA VAL A 168 -1.18 -5.28 15.47
C VAL A 168 0.11 -4.82 16.14
N LEU A 169 0.04 -3.81 17.02
CA LEU A 169 1.21 -3.35 17.79
C LEU A 169 1.83 -4.48 18.60
N CYS A 170 1.00 -5.25 19.31
CA CYS A 170 1.45 -6.38 20.11
C CYS A 170 2.15 -7.44 19.25
N GLU A 171 1.64 -7.77 18.07
CA GLU A 171 2.29 -8.75 17.18
C GLU A 171 3.61 -8.24 16.60
N ILE A 172 3.69 -6.95 16.24
CA ILE A 172 4.95 -6.34 15.80
C ILE A 172 5.98 -6.40 16.93
N GLU A 173 5.61 -6.01 18.15
CA GLU A 173 6.49 -6.04 19.33
C GLU A 173 6.99 -7.46 19.64
N LYS A 174 6.09 -8.46 19.64
CA LYS A 174 6.46 -9.86 19.82
C LYS A 174 7.46 -10.32 18.77
N ARG A 175 7.25 -9.95 17.51
CA ARG A 175 8.14 -10.35 16.40
C ARG A 175 9.50 -9.68 16.52
N LEU A 176 9.55 -8.39 16.83
CA LEU A 176 10.79 -7.65 17.05
C LEU A 176 11.58 -8.20 18.24
N PHE A 177 10.90 -8.49 19.36
CA PHE A 177 11.53 -9.11 20.52
C PHE A 177 12.12 -10.50 20.18
N GLY A 178 11.39 -11.29 19.40
CA GLY A 178 11.87 -12.59 18.92
C GLY A 178 13.12 -12.50 18.04
N ILE A 179 13.20 -11.50 17.16
CA ILE A 179 14.40 -11.26 16.34
C ILE A 179 15.56 -10.79 17.21
N GLY A 180 15.35 -9.80 18.06
CA GLY A 180 16.38 -9.23 18.93
C GLY A 180 16.95 -10.23 19.95
N SER A 181 16.15 -11.19 20.40
CA SER A 181 16.60 -12.26 21.31
C SER A 181 17.42 -13.35 20.60
N ASN A 182 17.30 -13.46 19.27
CA ASN A 182 18.01 -14.45 18.46
C ASN A 182 19.35 -13.91 17.92
N GLU A 183 19.55 -12.59 17.96
CA GLU A 183 20.84 -11.98 17.67
C GLU A 183 21.75 -12.12 18.90
N GLY A 184 22.82 -12.92 18.79
CA GLY A 184 23.87 -12.98 19.80
C GLY A 184 24.50 -11.60 20.07
N PRO A 185 25.30 -11.45 21.13
CA PRO A 185 25.77 -10.16 21.68
C PRO A 185 26.61 -9.25 20.75
N TYR A 186 26.77 -9.59 19.47
CA TYR A 186 27.62 -8.90 18.50
C TYR A 186 26.89 -8.18 17.36
N SER A 187 25.56 -8.26 17.24
CA SER A 187 24.81 -7.69 16.09
C SER A 187 23.97 -6.44 16.39
N ALA A 188 23.94 -5.98 17.65
CA ALA A 188 23.05 -4.91 18.13
C ALA A 188 23.30 -3.48 17.60
N ARG A 189 24.01 -3.27 16.48
CA ARG A 189 24.33 -1.92 15.95
C ARG A 189 24.07 -1.69 14.45
N ALA A 190 23.39 -2.57 13.73
CA ALA A 190 23.36 -2.47 12.26
C ALA A 190 22.05 -2.01 11.59
N LEU A 191 20.86 -2.08 12.20
CA LEU A 191 19.62 -2.01 11.38
C LEU A 191 18.75 -0.74 11.45
N PHE A 192 19.12 0.31 12.19
CA PHE A 192 18.33 1.56 12.20
C PHE A 192 19.15 2.85 12.17
N TYR A 193 20.17 2.92 11.30
CA TYR A 193 20.65 4.21 10.80
C TYR A 193 20.07 4.49 9.42
N VAL A 194 18.77 4.84 9.39
CA VAL A 194 18.25 5.67 8.30
C VAL A 194 18.50 7.11 8.72
N THR A 195 19.62 7.66 8.27
CA THR A 195 19.89 9.10 8.31
C THR A 195 18.84 9.83 7.46
N PRO A 196 18.23 10.92 7.96
CA PRO A 196 17.43 11.80 7.11
C PRO A 196 18.35 12.56 6.15
N VAL A 197 18.00 12.58 4.87
CA VAL A 197 18.47 13.58 3.90
C VAL A 197 17.33 14.56 3.68
#